data_AF-T0YGP4-F1
#
_entry.id   AF-T0YGP4-F1
#
_cell.length_a   1.000
_cell.length_b   1.000
_cell.length_c   1.000
_cell.angle_alpha   90.00
_cell.angle_beta   90.00
_cell.angle_gamma   90.00
#
_symmetry.space_group_name_H-M   'P 1'
#
loop_
_entity.id
_entity.type
_entity.pdbx_description
1 polymer ?
#
loop_
_entity_poly.entity_id
_entity_poly.type
_entity_poly.pdbx_seq_one_letter_code
_entity_poly.pdbx_strand_id
1 'polypeptide(L)' 'MRCPYCNHDDLRVVDSRDSETGEAIRRRRACNSCSKRFTTYERVESIPFYIVKKDGRREDFDRQKLFRGLMNACKKRDIS' A
#
# COMPACT_ATOMS: atom_id res chain seq x y z
N MET A 1 9.57 1.19 -12.56
CA MET A 1 9.68 -0.28 -12.69
C MET A 1 10.79 -0.56 -13.67
N ARG A 2 11.65 -1.57 -13.45
CA ARG A 2 12.77 -1.87 -14.37
C ARG A 2 12.50 -3.15 -15.17
N CYS A 3 13.06 -3.24 -16.37
CA CYS A 3 13.00 -4.45 -17.18
C CYS A 3 13.72 -5.61 -16.47
N PRO A 4 13.08 -6.77 -16.26
CA PRO A 4 13.73 -7.91 -15.60
C PRO A 4 14.82 -8.58 -16.45
N TYR A 5 14.97 -8.18 -17.72
CA TYR A 5 15.93 -8.77 -18.65
C TYR A 5 17.15 -7.89 -18.90
N CYS A 6 16.98 -6.57 -19.00
CA CYS A 6 18.07 -5.62 -19.29
C CYS A 6 18.19 -4.47 -18.27
N ASN A 7 17.37 -4.47 -17.22
CA ASN A 7 17.35 -3.49 -16.13
C ASN A 7 17.07 -2.03 -16.54
N HIS A 8 16.64 -1.78 -17.79
CA HIS A 8 16.28 -0.45 -18.25
C HIS A 8 14.91 -0.01 -17.72
N ASP A 9 14.74 1.29 -17.49
CA ASP A 9 13.53 1.88 -16.89
C ASP A 9 12.44 2.19 -17.91
N ASP A 10 12.78 2.27 -19.19
CA ASP A 10 11.82 2.61 -20.25
C ASP A 10 10.98 1.39 -20.67
N LEU A 11 9.73 1.39 -20.22
CA LEU A 11 8.75 0.31 -20.34
C LEU A 11 7.41 0.84 -20.83
N ARG A 12 6.92 0.34 -21.95
CA ARG A 12 5.58 0.65 -22.48
C ARG A 12 4.54 -0.34 -21.96
N VAL A 13 3.39 0.17 -21.51
CA VAL A 13 2.22 -0.67 -21.19
C VAL A 13 1.52 -1.05 -22.50
N VAL A 14 1.26 -2.35 -22.68
CA VAL A 14 0.62 -2.88 -23.90
C VAL A 14 -0.80 -3.38 -23.64
N ASP A 15 -1.06 -3.93 -22.46
CA ASP A 15 -2.37 -4.43 -22.06
C ASP A 15 -2.55 -4.24 -20.55
N SER A 16 -3.75 -3.87 -20.12
CA SER A 16 -4.09 -3.64 -18.71
C SER A 16 -5.43 -4.30 -18.40
N ARG A 17 -5.47 -5.12 -17.35
CA ARG A 17 -6.67 -5.80 -16.88
C ARG A 17 -6.71 -5.80 -15.37
N ASP A 18 -7.91 -5.76 -14.81
CA ASP A 18 -8.10 -6.02 -13.38
C ASP A 18 -7.81 -7.50 -13.08
N SER A 19 -7.26 -7.79 -11.90
CA SER A 19 -7.15 -9.16 -11.42
C SER A 19 -8.52 -9.72 -11.07
N GLU A 20 -8.70 -11.03 -11.15
CA GLU A 20 -9.98 -11.71 -10.82
C GLU A 20 -10.51 -11.36 -9.41
N THR A 21 -9.62 -11.06 -8.46
CA THR A 21 -9.98 -10.67 -7.09
C THR A 21 -10.21 -9.16 -6.91
N GLY A 22 -9.98 -8.34 -7.93
CA GLY A 22 -10.07 -6.87 -7.85
C GLY A 22 -8.98 -6.17 -7.03
N GLU A 23 -8.05 -6.91 -6.41
CA GLU A 23 -7.03 -6.35 -5.51
C GLU A 23 -5.78 -5.84 -6.24
N ALA A 24 -5.63 -6.15 -7.52
CA ALA A 24 -4.45 -5.81 -8.30
C ALA A 24 -4.80 -5.46 -9.76
N ILE A 25 -3.98 -4.63 -10.39
CA ILE A 25 -4.00 -4.39 -11.83
C ILE A 25 -2.88 -5.21 -12.47
N ARG A 26 -3.25 -6.14 -13.34
CA ARG A 26 -2.31 -6.90 -14.16
C ARG A 26 -1.97 -6.10 -15.41
N ARG A 27 -0.71 -5.69 -15.58
CA ARG A 27 -0.22 -4.99 -16.78
C ARG A 27 0.78 -5.83 -17.55
N ARG A 28 0.58 -5.95 -18.87
CA ARG A 28 1.60 -6.49 -19.78
C ARG A 28 2.46 -5.34 -20.29
N ARG A 29 3.76 -5.39 -20.01
CA ARG A 29 4.74 -4.36 -20.40
C ARG A 29 5.66 -4.88 -21.50
N ALA A 30 6.18 -3.98 -22.32
CA ALA A 30 7.23 -4.21 -23.30
C ALA A 30 8.39 -3.25 -23.03
N CYS A 31 9.62 -3.76 -23.00
CA CYS A 31 10.80 -2.91 -22.86
C CYS A 31 11.17 -2.30 -24.21
N ASN A 32 11.43 -1.00 -24.25
CA ASN A 32 11.82 -0.30 -25.48
C ASN A 32 13.28 -0.56 -25.89
N SER A 33 14.14 -1.01 -24.95
CA SER A 33 15.55 -1.33 -25.23
C SER A 33 15.76 -2.76 -25.74
N CYS A 34 15.16 -3.77 -25.08
CA CYS A 34 15.37 -5.18 -25.46
C CYS A 34 14.17 -5.83 -26.15
N SER A 35 13.07 -5.10 -26.38
CA SER A 35 11.83 -5.55 -27.02
C SER A 35 11.11 -6.73 -26.34
N LYS A 36 11.61 -7.22 -25.20
CA LYS A 36 10.99 -8.31 -24.44
C LYS A 36 9.72 -7.84 -23.73
N ARG A 37 8.76 -8.75 -23.60
CA ARG A 37 7.46 -8.52 -22.94
C ARG A 37 7.38 -9.31 -21.63
N PHE A 38 6.78 -8.70 -20.61
CA PHE A 38 6.59 -9.32 -19.29
C PHE A 38 5.33 -8.79 -18.62
N THR A 39 4.90 -9.43 -17.54
CA THR A 39 3.68 -9.05 -16.79
C THR A 39 4.07 -8.51 -15.42
N THR A 40 3.46 -7.40 -15.01
CA THR A 40 3.56 -6.82 -13.67
C THR A 40 2.20 -6.81 -13.01
N TYR A 41 2.19 -6.94 -11.68
CA TYR A 41 0.99 -6.81 -10.86
C TYR A 41 1.16 -5.57 -9.98
N GLU A 42 0.35 -4.55 -10.22
CA GLU A 42 0.29 -3.34 -9.41
C GLU A 42 -0.78 -3.54 -8.33
N ARG A 43 -0.40 -3.38 -7.07
CA ARG A 43 -1.30 -3.48 -5.92
C ARG A 43 -1.28 -2.16 -5.17
N VAL A 44 -2.40 -1.80 -4.54
CA VAL A 44 -2.42 -0.71 -3.58
C VAL A 44 -1.63 -1.18 -2.36
N GLU A 45 -0.48 -0.56 -2.12
CA GLU A 45 0.31 -0.84 -0.93
C GLU A 45 -0.38 -0.15 0.25
N SER A 46 -0.93 -0.93 1.18
CA SER A 46 -1.37 -0.42 2.47
C SER A 46 -0.14 -0.19 3.34
N ILE A 47 0.31 1.06 3.40
CA ILE A 47 1.40 1.41 4.33
C ILE A 47 0.84 1.26 5.75
N PRO A 48 1.40 0.38 6.59
CA PRO A 48 1.00 0.32 7.98
C PRO A 48 1.34 1.64 8.67
N PHE A 49 0.32 2.29 9.25
CA PHE A 49 0.50 3.50 10.04
C PHE A 49 0.94 3.12 11.44
N TYR A 50 2.03 3.73 11.93
CA TYR A 50 2.50 3.52 13.30
C TYR A 50 2.30 4.77 14.15
N ILE A 51 1.87 4.58 15.39
CA ILE A 51 1.89 5.62 16.43
C ILE A 51 3.20 5.48 17.23
N VAL A 52 3.93 6.59 17.37
CA VAL A 52 5.02 6.71 18.34
C VAL A 52 4.41 7.18 19.67
N LYS A 53 4.50 6.35 20.69
CA LYS A 53 4.01 6.63 22.04
C LYS A 53 5.00 7.52 22.79
N LYS A 54 4.55 8.13 23.90
CA LYS A 54 5.37 9.05 24.72
C LYS A 54 6.62 8.39 25.29
N ASP A 55 6.58 7.08 25.52
CA ASP A 55 7.70 6.24 25.96
C ASP A 55 8.64 5.81 24.80
N GLY A 56 8.41 6.30 23.58
CA GLY A 56 9.20 5.99 22.39
C GLY A 56 8.79 4.69 21.68
N ARG A 57 7.86 3.91 22.23
CA ARG A 57 7.40 2.66 21.62
C ARG A 57 6.62 2.94 20.34
N ARG A 58 6.85 2.14 19.30
CA ARG A 58 6.04 2.12 18.07
C ARG A 58 4.95 1.07 18.19
N GLU A 59 3.72 1.44 17.87
CA GLU A 59 2.60 0.50 17.77
C GLU A 59 1.83 0.74 16.48
N ASP A 60 1.24 -0.33 15.92
CA ASP A 60 0.32 -0.18 14.81
C ASP A 60 -0.85 0.71 15.20
N PHE A 61 -1.28 1.55 14.26
CA PHE A 61 -2.48 2.35 14.40
C PHE A 61 -3.70 1.43 14.42
N ASP A 62 -4.33 1.34 15.59
CA ASP A 62 -5.63 0.69 15.76
C ASP A 62 -6.69 1.73 16.15
N ARG A 63 -7.61 1.96 15.21
CA ARG A 63 -8.75 2.87 15.39
C ARG A 63 -9.64 2.48 16.58
N GLN A 64 -9.86 1.18 16.81
CA GLN A 64 -10.68 0.71 17.94
C GLN A 64 -9.97 0.92 19.27
N LYS A 65 -8.64 0.76 19.31
CA LYS A 65 -7.84 1.08 20.49
C LYS A 65 -7.92 2.57 20.84
N LEU A 66 -7.77 3.45 19.85
CA LEU A 66 -7.89 4.89 20.04
C LEU A 66 -9.27 5.27 20.58
N PHE A 67 -10.33 4.74 19.96
CA PHE A 67 -11.71 5.00 20.38
C PHE A 67 -11.98 4.55 21.82
N ARG A 68 -11.53 3.36 22.21
CA ARG A 68 -11.63 2.88 23.60
C ARG A 68 -10.87 3.80 24.57
N GLY A 69 -9.69 4.28 24.18
CA GLY A 69 -8.91 5.24 24.96
C GLY A 69 -9.67 6.55 25.19
N LEU A 70 -10.27 7.10 24.13
CA LEU A 70 -11.11 8.30 24.20
C LEU A 70 -12.32 8.09 25.12
N MET A 71 -13.08 7.00 24.92
CA MET A 71 -14.23 6.67 25.76
C MET A 71 -13.86 6.56 27.23
N ASN A 72 -12.75 5.90 27.56
CA ASN A 72 -12.28 5.79 28.94
C ASN A 72 -11.84 7.13 29.52
N ALA A 73 -11.21 8.01 28.74
CA ALA A 73 -10.83 9.35 29.18
C ALA A 73 -12.03 10.28 29.43
N CYS A 74 -13.17 10.02 28.79
CA CYS A 74 -14.40 10.79 28.94
C CYS A 74 -15.37 10.24 29.99
N LYS A 75 -15.25 8.97 30.41
CA LYS A 75 -16.18 8.28 31.33
C LYS A 75 -16.48 8.97 32.67
N LYS A 76 -15.58 9.83 33.17
CA LYS A 76 -15.72 10.52 34.46
C LYS A 76 -15.57 12.04 34.34
N ARG A 77 -15.84 12.58 33.15
CA ARG A 77 -15.86 14.03 32.91
C ARG A 77 -17.30 14.41 32.61
N ASP A 78 -17.81 15.42 33.31
CA ASP A 78 -19.01 16.14 32.85
C ASP A 78 -18.62 16.91 31.59
N ILE A 79 -18.81 16.27 30.44
CA ILE A 79 -18.67 16.91 29.14
C ILE A 79 -20.09 17.24 28.71
N SER A 80 -20.45 18.53 28.85
CA SER A 80 -21.75 19.11 28.46
C SER A 80 -21.79 19.42 26.98
#